data_AF-A0AAX4I6C7-F1
#
_entry.id   AF-A0AAX4I6C7-F1
#
_cell.length_a   1.000
_cell.length_b   1.000
_cell.length_c   1.000
_cell.angle_alpha   90.00
_cell.angle_beta   90.00
_cell.angle_gamma   90.00
#
_symmetry.space_group_name_H-M   'P 1'
#
loop_
_entity.id
_entity.type
_entity.pdbx_description
1 polymer ?
#
loop_
_entity_poly.entity_id
_entity_poly.type
_entity_poly.pdbx_seq_one_letter_code
_entity_poly.pdbx_strand_id
1 'polypeptide(L)'
;MMARTGCIATLSSWYVRKELGLRTGLFYTGSMLSGAFSGLLAAGILSGMDGTLGLLAWRWTFITEGTLTVVIALGALFVLPDFPANTRWLTEQERQLAVWRMEVDAAGEEDWTGSSSSSSSSPQPLFDGFRMLVVDPVNWILVLVVYGAASSISINSFFPTIVGGLGRGRIATLLLTSPPYLLACVACAGVSWNAGRTGERYWHTVSPLACALVGFVVSSAATGVAPRYFGAMVMLPGIYTGFNMSMVWTANTIYRPAAKRAAAVAFNNAVSTLSSIYGSYLYPSHAAPRFVLAFSVNAGMAFMAIVASTALHFVLKRENRKLALRDQEAENDGRTILVGKGFRYLV
;
A
#
# COMPACT_ATOMS: atom_id res chain seq x y z
N MET A 1 7.31 -5.32 11.43
CA MET A 1 6.21 -4.32 11.44
C MET A 1 6.68 -2.96 11.97
N MET A 2 7.44 -2.90 13.07
CA MET A 2 7.96 -1.65 13.68
C MET A 2 8.83 -0.75 12.78
N ALA A 3 9.72 -1.31 11.96
CA ALA A 3 10.58 -0.49 11.09
C ALA A 3 9.76 0.28 10.04
N ARG A 4 8.72 -0.35 9.48
CA ARG A 4 7.88 0.23 8.43
C ARG A 4 7.04 1.40 8.98
N THR A 5 6.51 1.25 10.19
CA THR A 5 5.77 2.31 10.89
C THR A 5 6.68 3.46 11.31
N GLY A 6 7.92 3.16 11.73
CA GLY A 6 8.92 4.17 12.08
C GLY A 6 9.29 5.07 10.88
N CYS A 7 9.55 4.47 9.71
CA CYS A 7 9.87 5.24 8.50
C CYS A 7 8.70 6.11 8.02
N ILE A 8 7.45 5.63 8.15
CA ILE A 8 6.27 6.42 7.78
C ILE A 8 6.09 7.57 8.77
N ALA A 9 6.35 7.34 10.07
CA ALA A 9 6.29 8.39 11.09
C ALA A 9 7.34 9.48 10.85
N THR A 10 8.58 9.11 10.49
CA THR A 10 9.61 10.10 10.15
C THR A 10 9.28 10.84 8.85
N LEU A 11 8.76 10.17 7.82
CA LEU A 11 8.28 10.88 6.62
C LEU A 11 7.15 11.85 6.95
N SER A 12 6.24 11.49 7.85
CA SER A 12 5.13 12.35 8.27
C SER A 12 5.55 13.54 9.14
N SER A 13 6.73 13.51 9.76
CA SER A 13 7.25 14.64 10.55
C SER A 13 8.06 15.63 9.72
N TRP A 14 8.56 15.21 8.55
CA TRP A 14 9.39 16.05 7.67
C TRP A 14 8.65 16.63 6.46
N TYR A 15 7.48 16.09 6.10
CA TYR A 15 6.81 16.43 4.84
C TYR A 15 5.34 16.79 5.01
N VAL A 16 4.94 17.84 4.28
CA VAL A 16 3.58 18.36 4.16
C VAL A 16 2.67 17.33 3.48
N ARG A 17 1.38 17.28 3.86
CA ARG A 17 0.41 16.26 3.36
C ARG A 17 0.33 16.14 1.84
N LYS A 18 0.43 17.25 1.10
CA LYS A 18 0.42 17.26 -0.38
C LYS A 18 1.59 16.48 -0.99
N GLU A 19 2.72 16.44 -0.29
CA GLU A 19 3.94 15.75 -0.73
C GLU A 19 4.06 14.35 -0.12
N LEU A 20 3.47 14.14 1.06
CA LEU A 20 3.53 12.88 1.80
C LEU A 20 2.97 11.71 0.99
N GLY A 21 1.89 11.90 0.22
CA GLY A 21 1.31 10.85 -0.61
C GLY A 21 2.26 10.31 -1.68
N LEU A 22 3.00 11.20 -2.36
CA LEU A 22 3.98 10.81 -3.37
C LEU A 22 5.19 10.11 -2.73
N ARG A 23 5.71 10.68 -1.63
CA ARG A 23 6.89 10.15 -0.93
C ARG A 23 6.64 8.82 -0.25
N THR A 24 5.45 8.63 0.35
CA THR A 24 5.03 7.32 0.89
C THR A 24 4.80 6.31 -0.22
N GLY A 25 4.22 6.73 -1.35
CA GLY A 25 4.13 5.90 -2.56
C GLY A 25 5.50 5.40 -3.02
N LEU A 26 6.50 6.31 -3.11
CA LEU A 26 7.88 5.95 -3.43
C LEU A 26 8.48 4.98 -2.40
N PHE A 27 8.25 5.18 -1.11
CA PHE A 27 8.70 4.24 -0.08
C PHE A 27 8.12 2.83 -0.27
N TYR A 28 6.84 2.72 -0.62
CA TYR A 28 6.20 1.43 -0.91
C TYR A 28 6.77 0.75 -2.16
N THR A 29 7.21 1.51 -3.18
CA THR A 29 7.87 0.92 -4.36
C THR A 29 9.16 0.16 -4.00
N GLY A 30 9.84 0.55 -2.92
CA GLY A 30 11.01 -0.17 -2.40
C GLY A 30 10.72 -1.63 -2.06
N SER A 31 9.51 -1.95 -1.60
CA SER A 31 9.12 -3.34 -1.33
C SER A 31 9.00 -4.19 -2.60
N MET A 32 8.52 -3.60 -3.70
CA MET A 32 8.42 -4.26 -5.01
C MET A 32 9.79 -4.43 -5.63
N LEU A 33 10.63 -3.40 -5.52
CA LEU A 33 12.00 -3.42 -6.00
C LEU A 33 12.83 -4.49 -5.26
N SER A 34 12.64 -4.61 -3.94
CA SER A 34 13.23 -5.69 -3.13
C SER A 34 12.82 -7.07 -3.63
N GLY A 35 11.55 -7.26 -4.03
CA GLY A 35 11.08 -8.52 -4.63
C GLY A 35 11.77 -8.83 -5.95
N ALA A 36 11.98 -7.82 -6.80
CA ALA A 36 12.72 -7.98 -8.06
C ALA A 36 14.18 -8.38 -7.84
N PHE A 37 14.88 -7.67 -6.93
CA PHE A 37 16.29 -7.93 -6.63
C PHE A 37 16.51 -9.23 -5.86
N SER A 38 15.59 -9.64 -4.99
CA SER A 38 15.70 -10.91 -4.27
C SER A 38 15.72 -12.10 -5.24
N GLY A 39 14.89 -12.09 -6.29
CA GLY A 39 14.92 -13.11 -7.35
C GLY A 39 16.26 -13.15 -8.11
N LEU A 40 16.81 -11.98 -8.45
CA LEU A 40 18.11 -11.87 -9.14
C LEU A 40 19.28 -12.32 -8.26
N LEU A 41 19.32 -11.86 -7.01
CA LEU A 41 20.35 -12.24 -6.03
C LEU A 41 20.31 -13.75 -5.77
N ALA A 42 19.13 -14.32 -5.56
CA ALA A 42 18.97 -15.75 -5.38
C ALA A 42 19.48 -16.53 -6.61
N ALA A 43 19.17 -16.08 -7.83
CA ALA A 43 19.67 -16.70 -9.06
C ALA A 43 21.19 -16.61 -9.21
N GLY A 44 21.79 -15.46 -8.87
CA GLY A 44 23.23 -15.23 -8.90
C GLY A 44 23.98 -16.12 -7.91
N ILE A 45 23.49 -16.21 -6.68
CA ILE A 45 24.09 -17.03 -5.63
C ILE A 45 23.97 -18.52 -5.97
N LEU A 46 22.80 -18.95 -6.47
CA LEU A 46 22.61 -20.36 -6.84
C LEU A 46 23.46 -20.80 -8.03
N SER A 47 23.82 -19.88 -8.93
CA SER A 47 24.61 -20.20 -10.12
C SER A 47 26.11 -20.15 -9.89
N GLY A 48 26.59 -19.26 -9.02
CA GLY A 48 28.02 -19.02 -8.82
C GLY A 48 28.61 -19.54 -7.50
N MET A 49 27.79 -19.84 -6.49
CA MET A 49 28.26 -20.06 -5.12
C MET A 49 27.81 -21.39 -4.49
N ASP A 50 27.41 -22.35 -5.32
CA ASP A 50 27.13 -23.69 -4.83
C ASP A 50 28.45 -24.47 -4.64
N GLY A 51 28.76 -24.83 -3.39
CA GLY A 51 30.01 -25.50 -3.02
C GLY A 51 31.20 -24.57 -2.75
N THR A 52 31.04 -23.24 -2.91
CA THR A 52 32.10 -22.29 -2.55
C THR A 52 32.34 -22.28 -1.04
N LEU A 53 33.59 -22.47 -0.62
CA LEU A 53 34.00 -22.66 0.78
C LEU A 53 33.31 -23.84 1.50
N GLY A 54 32.83 -24.85 0.76
CA GLY A 54 32.15 -26.02 1.32
C GLY A 54 30.75 -25.74 1.85
N LEU A 55 30.18 -24.57 1.54
CA LEU A 55 28.84 -24.16 1.94
C LEU A 55 27.84 -24.31 0.79
N LEU A 56 26.62 -24.72 1.13
CA LEU A 56 25.50 -24.79 0.19
C LEU A 56 25.02 -23.38 -0.18
N ALA A 57 24.58 -23.20 -1.44
CA ALA A 57 24.16 -21.89 -1.95
C ALA A 57 23.09 -21.17 -1.10
N TRP A 58 22.18 -21.90 -0.45
CA TRP A 58 21.14 -21.29 0.39
C TRP A 58 21.69 -20.59 1.65
N ARG A 59 22.82 -21.07 2.20
CA ARG A 59 23.48 -20.42 3.36
C ARG A 59 24.10 -19.10 2.94
N TRP A 60 24.66 -19.06 1.74
CA TRP A 60 25.22 -17.85 1.15
C TRP A 60 24.16 -16.78 0.89
N THR A 61 22.92 -17.16 0.57
CA THR A 61 21.80 -16.21 0.50
C THR A 61 21.60 -15.48 1.82
N PHE A 62 21.56 -16.19 2.96
CA PHE A 62 21.41 -15.56 4.27
C PHE A 62 22.62 -14.70 4.66
N ILE A 63 23.85 -15.15 4.36
CA ILE A 63 25.06 -14.40 4.69
C ILE A 63 25.10 -13.10 3.89
N THR A 64 24.88 -13.15 2.58
CA THR A 64 24.95 -11.96 1.72
C THR A 64 23.86 -10.95 2.03
N GLU A 65 22.61 -11.37 2.20
CA GLU A 65 21.52 -10.47 2.60
C GLU A 65 21.74 -9.90 4.02
N GLY A 66 22.23 -10.73 4.95
CA GLY A 66 22.55 -10.31 6.32
C GLY A 66 23.68 -9.27 6.38
N THR A 67 24.78 -9.49 5.67
CA THR A 67 25.89 -8.54 5.63
C THR A 67 25.48 -7.23 4.95
N LEU A 68 24.76 -7.29 3.83
CA LEU A 68 24.30 -6.09 3.14
C LEU A 68 23.36 -5.25 4.02
N THR A 69 22.45 -5.90 4.76
CA THR A 69 21.54 -5.20 5.69
C THR A 69 22.28 -4.57 6.86
N VAL A 70 23.30 -5.22 7.42
CA VAL A 70 24.16 -4.64 8.47
C VAL A 70 24.91 -3.41 7.96
N VAL A 71 25.50 -3.47 6.76
CA VAL A 71 26.21 -2.33 6.15
C VAL A 71 25.27 -1.15 5.93
N ILE A 72 24.07 -1.40 5.41
CA ILE A 72 23.05 -0.35 5.22
C ILE A 72 22.59 0.20 6.56
N ALA A 73 22.42 -0.63 7.59
CA ALA A 73 22.02 -0.18 8.93
C ALA A 73 23.08 0.72 9.57
N LEU A 74 24.37 0.35 9.45
CA LEU A 74 25.47 1.19 9.92
C LEU A 74 25.54 2.52 9.18
N GLY A 75 25.33 2.51 7.85
CA GLY A 75 25.26 3.75 7.06
C GLY A 75 24.04 4.62 7.43
N ALA A 76 22.90 4.00 7.71
CA ALA A 76 21.69 4.71 8.13
C ALA A 76 21.87 5.46 9.45
N LEU A 77 22.73 5.00 10.37
CA LEU A 77 23.05 5.74 11.61
C LEU A 77 23.69 7.11 11.34
N PHE A 78 24.39 7.27 10.21
CA PHE A 78 25.02 8.54 9.84
C PHE A 78 24.13 9.41 8.93
N VAL A 79 23.29 8.78 8.12
CA VAL A 79 22.49 9.47 7.08
C VAL A 79 21.10 9.84 7.58
N LEU A 80 20.50 9.06 8.48
CA LEU A 80 19.11 9.28 8.90
C LEU A 80 19.04 10.51 9.83
N PRO A 81 18.35 11.59 9.42
CA PRO A 81 18.18 12.75 10.28
C PRO A 81 17.25 12.40 11.45
N ASP A 82 17.58 12.91 12.63
CA ASP A 82 16.65 12.94 13.77
C ASP A 82 15.39 13.77 13.44
N PHE A 83 14.45 13.88 14.37
CA PHE A 83 13.28 14.74 14.19
C PHE A 83 13.68 16.18 13.79
N PRO A 84 12.83 16.92 13.05
CA PRO A 84 13.16 18.27 12.59
C PRO A 84 13.57 19.20 13.73
N ALA A 85 13.07 18.99 14.96
CA ALA A 85 13.46 19.75 16.14
C ALA A 85 14.86 19.45 16.70
N ASN A 86 15.51 18.34 16.33
CA ASN A 86 16.80 17.89 16.90
C ASN A 86 17.88 17.61 15.85
N THR A 87 17.69 18.07 14.60
CA THR A 87 18.66 17.79 13.54
C THR A 87 19.93 18.62 13.67
N ARG A 88 21.08 17.96 13.50
CA ARG A 88 22.41 18.58 13.58
C ARG A 88 22.86 19.28 12.30
N TRP A 89 22.12 19.12 11.21
CA TRP A 89 22.53 19.55 9.86
C TRP A 89 21.81 20.82 9.36
N LEU A 90 20.69 21.21 9.98
CA LEU A 90 19.97 22.44 9.63
C LEU A 90 20.47 23.62 10.47
N THR A 91 20.52 24.80 9.86
CA THR A 91 20.67 26.05 10.60
C THR A 91 19.41 26.34 11.43
N GLU A 92 19.53 27.12 12.51
CA GLU A 92 18.38 27.43 13.39
C GLU A 92 17.21 28.07 12.61
N GLN A 93 17.52 28.90 11.61
CA GLN A 93 16.51 29.53 10.74
C GLN A 93 15.77 28.50 9.87
N GLU A 94 16.49 27.54 9.29
CA GLU A 94 15.87 26.46 8.51
C GLU A 94 15.06 25.51 9.40
N ARG A 95 15.51 25.27 10.64
CA ARG A 95 14.81 24.46 11.62
C ARG A 95 13.47 25.07 12.00
N GLN A 96 13.47 26.37 12.30
CA GLN A 96 12.26 27.12 12.60
C GLN A 96 11.32 27.18 11.39
N LEU A 97 11.84 27.32 10.17
CA LEU A 97 11.04 27.29 8.95
C LEU A 97 10.42 25.90 8.68
N ALA A 98 11.15 24.81 8.95
CA ALA A 98 10.64 23.46 8.83
C ALA A 98 9.53 23.17 9.84
N VAL A 99 9.73 23.54 11.11
CA VAL A 99 8.72 23.42 12.17
C VAL A 99 7.51 24.29 11.83
N TRP A 100 7.71 25.55 11.45
CA TRP A 100 6.62 26.46 11.06
C TRP A 100 5.80 25.92 9.88
N ARG A 101 6.44 25.35 8.85
CA ARG A 101 5.72 24.72 7.72
C ARG A 101 4.85 23.55 8.17
N MET A 102 5.36 22.73 9.08
CA MET A 102 4.61 21.61 9.65
C MET A 102 3.48 22.11 10.57
N GLU A 103 3.72 23.14 11.37
CA GLU A 103 2.73 23.80 12.21
C GLU A 103 1.65 24.50 11.41
N VAL A 104 1.95 25.10 10.25
CA VAL A 104 0.94 25.71 9.37
C VAL A 104 0.08 24.65 8.67
N ASP A 105 0.67 23.53 8.23
CA ASP A 105 -0.08 22.38 7.70
C ASP A 105 -0.91 21.68 8.80
N ALA A 106 -0.42 21.70 10.04
CA ALA A 106 -1.13 21.19 11.23
C ALA A 106 -2.12 22.21 11.84
N ALA A 107 -1.98 23.51 11.61
CA ALA A 107 -2.89 24.55 12.09
C ALA A 107 -4.01 24.82 11.09
N GLY A 108 -3.82 24.49 9.81
CA GLY A 108 -4.91 24.39 8.83
C GLY A 108 -5.93 23.31 9.19
N GLU A 109 -5.57 22.41 10.10
CA GLU A 109 -6.41 21.31 10.58
C GLU A 109 -5.84 20.81 11.92
N GLU A 110 -6.34 21.29 13.08
CA GLU A 110 -5.91 21.04 14.49
C GLU A 110 -5.81 19.55 14.95
N ASP A 111 -5.58 18.61 14.03
CA ASP A 111 -5.82 17.18 14.16
C ASP A 111 -4.52 16.34 14.09
N TRP A 112 -3.34 16.97 14.07
CA TRP A 112 -2.05 16.26 14.10
C TRP A 112 -1.10 16.91 15.11
N THR A 113 -1.28 16.58 16.39
CA THR A 113 -0.23 16.21 17.37
C THR A 113 -0.79 16.28 18.78
N GLY A 114 -1.32 15.16 19.28
CA GLY A 114 -1.41 14.94 20.73
C GLY A 114 -0.03 14.58 21.28
N SER A 115 0.92 15.52 21.24
CA SER A 115 2.19 15.50 21.98
C SER A 115 2.93 16.80 21.72
N SER A 116 2.46 17.90 22.31
CA SER A 116 3.24 19.06 22.80
C SER A 116 2.28 20.19 23.12
N SER A 117 1.95 20.32 24.42
CA SER A 117 1.60 21.58 25.08
C SER A 117 0.72 22.59 24.32
N SER A 118 -0.61 22.46 24.42
CA SER A 118 -1.48 23.61 24.74
C SER A 118 -2.91 23.15 25.02
N SER A 119 -3.35 23.53 26.21
CA SER A 119 -4.69 23.64 26.78
C SER A 119 -5.90 23.49 25.85
N SER A 120 -6.85 22.62 26.27
CA SER A 120 -8.31 22.68 26.03
C SER A 120 -9.01 21.82 24.95
N SER A 121 -8.41 20.76 24.42
CA SER A 121 -9.17 19.70 23.73
C SER A 121 -9.13 18.39 24.52
N SER A 122 -10.28 17.93 25.01
CA SER A 122 -10.42 16.66 25.72
C SER A 122 -9.84 15.50 24.89
N PRO A 123 -8.97 14.64 25.46
CA PRO A 123 -8.45 13.49 24.76
C PRO A 123 -9.60 12.52 24.52
N GLN A 124 -10.16 12.52 23.30
CA GLN A 124 -11.10 11.50 22.88
C GLN A 124 -10.37 10.15 23.01
N PRO A 125 -10.83 9.22 23.87
CA PRO A 125 -10.14 7.96 24.04
C PRO A 125 -10.13 7.21 22.71
N LEU A 126 -8.99 6.61 22.34
CA LEU A 126 -8.84 5.82 21.10
C LEU A 126 -9.97 4.78 20.92
N PHE A 127 -10.52 4.31 22.03
CA PHE A 127 -11.64 3.38 22.09
C PHE A 127 -12.96 3.96 21.55
N ASP A 128 -13.23 5.25 21.76
CA ASP A 128 -14.41 5.92 21.19
C ASP A 128 -14.25 6.10 19.69
N GLY A 129 -13.04 6.45 19.23
CA GLY A 129 -12.72 6.48 17.80
C GLY A 129 -12.89 5.11 17.12
N PHE A 130 -12.49 4.04 17.80
CA PHE A 130 -12.70 2.66 17.34
C PHE A 130 -14.17 2.24 17.35
N ARG A 131 -14.94 2.62 18.38
CA ARG A 131 -16.39 2.35 18.42
C ARG A 131 -17.12 3.06 17.27
N MET A 132 -16.79 4.32 17.01
CA MET A 132 -17.31 5.09 15.88
C MET A 132 -16.90 4.54 14.52
N LEU A 133 -15.76 3.82 14.46
CA LEU A 133 -15.30 3.13 13.26
C LEU A 133 -16.14 1.89 12.96
N VAL A 134 -16.35 1.03 13.96
CA VAL A 134 -17.04 -0.26 13.79
C VAL A 134 -18.51 -0.07 13.39
N VAL A 135 -19.11 1.04 13.82
CA VAL A 135 -20.51 1.38 13.48
C VAL A 135 -20.62 2.00 12.08
N ASP A 136 -19.53 2.48 11.48
CA ASP A 136 -19.57 3.18 10.20
C ASP A 136 -19.71 2.21 9.00
N PRO A 137 -20.84 2.23 8.27
CA PRO A 137 -21.05 1.33 7.14
C PRO A 137 -20.08 1.60 5.99
N VAL A 138 -19.57 2.84 5.83
CA VAL A 138 -18.59 3.17 4.80
C VAL A 138 -17.26 2.50 5.09
N ASN A 139 -16.89 2.38 6.37
CA ASN A 139 -15.67 1.69 6.77
C ASN A 139 -15.71 0.20 6.41
N TRP A 140 -16.86 -0.47 6.57
CA TRP A 140 -16.98 -1.88 6.17
C TRP A 140 -16.83 -2.10 4.67
N ILE A 141 -17.31 -1.17 3.84
CA ILE A 141 -17.08 -1.23 2.38
C ILE A 141 -15.57 -1.05 2.09
N LEU A 142 -14.90 -0.11 2.76
CA LEU A 142 -13.45 0.07 2.65
C LEU A 142 -12.66 -1.16 3.12
N VAL A 143 -13.10 -1.82 4.19
CA VAL A 143 -12.53 -3.10 4.65
C VAL A 143 -12.62 -4.14 3.54
N LEU A 144 -13.77 -4.29 2.89
CA LEU A 144 -13.94 -5.24 1.78
C LEU A 144 -13.03 -4.93 0.59
N VAL A 145 -12.88 -3.64 0.24
CA VAL A 145 -11.96 -3.21 -0.84
C VAL A 145 -10.51 -3.60 -0.52
N VAL A 146 -10.02 -3.22 0.67
CA VAL A 146 -8.64 -3.50 1.08
C VAL A 146 -8.42 -5.00 1.26
N TYR A 147 -9.39 -5.72 1.82
CA TYR A 147 -9.32 -7.17 2.03
C TYR A 147 -9.26 -7.95 0.71
N GLY A 148 -10.12 -7.62 -0.27
CA GLY A 148 -10.09 -8.29 -1.58
C GLY A 148 -8.80 -8.01 -2.36
N ALA A 149 -8.27 -6.79 -2.26
CA ALA A 149 -6.97 -6.45 -2.84
C ALA A 149 -5.81 -7.17 -2.13
N ALA A 150 -5.82 -7.27 -0.80
CA ALA A 150 -4.78 -7.96 -0.02
C ALA A 150 -4.82 -9.48 -0.20
N SER A 151 -6.01 -10.07 -0.31
CA SER A 151 -6.17 -11.47 -0.67
C SER A 151 -5.46 -11.81 -1.98
N SER A 152 -5.64 -10.96 -2.98
CA SER A 152 -5.01 -11.13 -4.29
C SER A 152 -3.48 -11.06 -4.21
N ILE A 153 -2.90 -10.34 -3.22
CA ILE A 153 -1.45 -10.27 -2.98
C ILE A 153 -0.88 -11.61 -2.49
N SER A 154 -1.67 -12.49 -1.88
CA SER A 154 -1.18 -13.74 -1.28
C SER A 154 -0.42 -14.66 -2.27
N ILE A 155 -0.65 -14.50 -3.57
CA ILE A 155 0.11 -15.16 -4.64
C ILE A 155 1.62 -14.89 -4.57
N ASN A 156 2.02 -13.77 -3.98
CA ASN A 156 3.40 -13.33 -3.92
C ASN A 156 4.33 -14.34 -3.27
N SER A 157 3.89 -14.93 -2.15
CA SER A 157 4.64 -15.93 -1.39
C SER A 157 4.92 -17.20 -2.20
N PHE A 158 4.07 -17.51 -3.18
CA PHE A 158 4.15 -18.71 -4.01
C PHE A 158 4.55 -18.41 -5.46
N PHE A 159 4.86 -17.15 -5.76
CA PHE A 159 5.15 -16.72 -7.13
C PHE A 159 6.35 -17.46 -7.75
N PRO A 160 7.49 -17.69 -7.05
CA PRO A 160 8.58 -18.49 -7.59
C PRO A 160 8.15 -19.93 -7.93
N THR A 161 7.28 -20.53 -7.11
CA THR A 161 6.73 -21.87 -7.34
C THR A 161 5.85 -21.92 -8.58
N ILE A 162 5.03 -20.88 -8.80
CA ILE A 162 4.16 -20.74 -9.97
C ILE A 162 5.01 -20.60 -11.24
N VAL A 163 6.04 -19.75 -11.21
CA VAL A 163 6.97 -19.58 -12.35
C VAL A 163 7.78 -20.86 -12.58
N GLY A 164 8.11 -21.61 -11.53
CA GLY A 164 8.76 -22.92 -11.64
C GLY A 164 7.89 -23.97 -12.35
N GLY A 165 6.57 -23.87 -12.20
CA GLY A 165 5.59 -24.68 -12.94
C GLY A 165 5.62 -24.48 -14.46
N LEU A 166 6.35 -23.49 -14.98
CA LEU A 166 6.55 -23.28 -16.41
C LEU A 166 7.60 -24.24 -17.03
N GLY A 167 8.23 -25.10 -16.22
CA GLY A 167 9.16 -26.13 -16.70
C GLY A 167 10.56 -25.61 -17.05
N ARG A 168 10.95 -24.44 -16.52
CA ARG A 168 12.31 -23.89 -16.68
C ARG A 168 13.19 -24.28 -15.49
N GLY A 169 14.51 -24.36 -15.72
CA GLY A 169 15.47 -24.65 -14.65
C GLY A 169 15.35 -23.67 -13.47
N ARG A 170 15.84 -24.07 -12.29
CA ARG A 170 15.70 -23.31 -11.03
C ARG A 170 16.22 -21.86 -11.14
N ILE A 171 17.36 -21.67 -11.79
CA ILE A 171 17.98 -20.34 -12.00
C ILE A 171 17.14 -19.50 -12.97
N ALA A 172 16.73 -20.07 -14.10
CA ALA A 172 15.89 -19.38 -15.08
C ALA A 172 14.53 -18.98 -14.49
N THR A 173 13.94 -19.83 -13.64
CA THR A 173 12.71 -19.54 -12.92
C THR A 173 12.86 -18.32 -12.00
N LEU A 174 13.95 -18.25 -11.22
CA LEU A 174 14.22 -17.11 -10.34
C LEU A 174 14.49 -15.81 -11.12
N LEU A 175 15.15 -15.89 -12.29
CA LEU A 175 15.34 -14.74 -13.18
C LEU A 175 14.00 -14.26 -13.77
N LEU A 176 13.10 -15.18 -14.09
CA LEU A 176 11.79 -14.88 -14.67
C LEU A 176 10.83 -14.23 -13.68
N THR A 177 11.06 -14.32 -12.36
CA THR A 177 10.21 -13.63 -11.37
C THR A 177 10.50 -12.14 -11.28
N SER A 178 11.70 -11.68 -11.63
CA SER A 178 12.13 -10.28 -11.45
C SER A 178 11.41 -9.26 -12.35
N PRO A 179 11.17 -9.49 -13.65
CA PRO A 179 10.54 -8.47 -14.50
C PRO A 179 9.08 -8.14 -14.11
N PRO A 180 8.21 -9.09 -13.70
CA PRO A 180 6.89 -8.78 -13.15
C PRO A 180 6.92 -7.80 -11.96
N TYR A 181 7.90 -7.92 -11.06
CA TYR A 181 8.08 -7.00 -9.94
C TYR A 181 8.57 -5.62 -10.37
N LEU A 182 9.46 -5.54 -11.36
CA LEU A 182 9.91 -4.27 -11.91
C LEU A 182 8.75 -3.52 -12.58
N LEU A 183 7.93 -4.24 -13.37
CA LEU A 183 6.71 -3.67 -13.93
C LEU A 183 5.75 -3.20 -12.84
N ALA A 184 5.64 -3.94 -11.73
CA ALA A 184 4.80 -3.54 -10.61
C ALA A 184 5.28 -2.24 -9.97
N CYS A 185 6.60 -2.09 -9.81
CA CYS A 185 7.23 -0.87 -9.31
C CYS A 185 6.89 0.33 -10.22
N VAL A 186 7.11 0.20 -11.54
CA VAL A 186 6.86 1.27 -12.51
C VAL A 186 5.36 1.63 -12.57
N ALA A 187 4.47 0.62 -12.63
CA ALA A 187 3.03 0.83 -12.67
C ALA A 187 2.53 1.50 -11.39
N CYS A 188 2.99 1.04 -10.23
CA CYS A 188 2.60 1.61 -8.94
C CYS A 188 3.06 3.06 -8.81
N ALA A 189 4.30 3.37 -9.21
CA ALA A 189 4.83 4.73 -9.20
C ALA A 189 4.02 5.65 -10.14
N GLY A 190 3.78 5.20 -11.37
CA GLY A 190 3.03 5.96 -12.38
C GLY A 190 1.59 6.24 -11.96
N VAL A 191 0.87 5.22 -11.47
CA VAL A 191 -0.52 5.38 -11.02
C VAL A 191 -0.59 6.22 -9.74
N SER A 192 0.34 6.05 -8.81
CA SER A 192 0.39 6.87 -7.59
C SER A 192 0.66 8.35 -7.89
N TRP A 193 1.57 8.63 -8.83
CA TRP A 193 1.85 9.99 -9.28
C TRP A 193 0.63 10.60 -9.99
N ASN A 194 0.00 9.85 -10.89
CA ASN A 194 -1.19 10.31 -11.59
C ASN A 194 -2.35 10.57 -10.62
N ALA A 195 -2.58 9.68 -9.65
CA ALA A 195 -3.61 9.85 -8.63
C ALA A 195 -3.37 11.06 -7.71
N GLY A 196 -2.10 11.37 -7.43
CA GLY A 196 -1.73 12.59 -6.73
C GLY A 196 -2.11 13.86 -7.51
N ARG A 197 -2.07 13.81 -8.85
CA ARG A 197 -2.35 14.95 -9.73
C ARG A 197 -3.83 15.09 -10.06
N THR A 198 -4.55 13.99 -10.29
CA THR A 198 -5.96 14.01 -10.69
C THR A 198 -6.91 14.11 -9.51
N GLY A 199 -6.52 13.69 -8.31
CA GLY A 199 -7.39 13.66 -7.12
C GLY A 199 -8.48 12.56 -7.15
N GLU A 200 -8.87 12.09 -8.33
CA GLU A 200 -9.74 10.93 -8.55
C GLU A 200 -9.14 9.66 -7.95
N ARG A 201 -9.84 8.93 -7.08
CA ARG A 201 -9.34 7.70 -6.43
C ARG A 201 -9.95 6.43 -6.99
N TYR A 202 -11.18 6.51 -7.48
CA TYR A 202 -11.90 5.36 -8.01
C TYR A 202 -11.20 4.73 -9.22
N TRP A 203 -10.90 5.50 -10.27
CA TRP A 203 -10.31 4.96 -11.50
C TRP A 203 -8.91 4.39 -11.29
N HIS A 204 -8.12 4.98 -10.39
CA HIS A 204 -6.78 4.49 -10.06
C HIS A 204 -6.79 3.28 -9.12
N THR A 205 -7.93 2.93 -8.53
CA THR A 205 -8.10 1.70 -7.75
C THR A 205 -8.69 0.58 -8.60
N VAL A 206 -9.74 0.89 -9.39
CA VAL A 206 -10.45 -0.10 -10.19
C VAL A 206 -9.67 -0.53 -11.43
N SER A 207 -9.00 0.38 -12.13
CA SER A 207 -8.29 0.01 -13.37
C SER A 207 -7.14 -0.98 -13.12
N PRO A 208 -6.29 -0.86 -12.08
CA PRO A 208 -5.25 -1.86 -11.83
C PRO A 208 -5.83 -3.18 -11.32
N LEU A 209 -6.90 -3.15 -10.51
CA LEU A 209 -7.60 -4.36 -10.08
C LEU A 209 -8.26 -5.10 -11.25
N ALA A 210 -8.80 -4.38 -12.24
CA ALA A 210 -9.35 -4.97 -13.45
C ALA A 210 -8.25 -5.62 -14.31
N CYS A 211 -7.10 -4.96 -14.45
CA CYS A 211 -5.92 -5.57 -15.08
C CYS A 211 -5.47 -6.84 -14.34
N ALA A 212 -5.48 -6.82 -13.01
CA ALA A 212 -5.16 -7.99 -12.20
C ALA A 212 -6.14 -9.15 -12.44
N LEU A 213 -7.44 -8.85 -12.50
CA LEU A 213 -8.48 -9.82 -12.80
C LEU A 213 -8.24 -10.49 -14.16
N VAL A 214 -7.93 -9.71 -15.20
CA VAL A 214 -7.57 -10.25 -16.53
C VAL A 214 -6.34 -11.14 -16.43
N GLY A 215 -5.30 -10.71 -15.71
CA GLY A 215 -4.09 -11.52 -15.49
C GLY A 215 -4.38 -12.87 -14.83
N PHE A 216 -5.23 -12.91 -13.80
CA PHE A 216 -5.64 -14.15 -13.15
C PHE A 216 -6.48 -15.06 -14.06
N VAL A 217 -7.41 -14.50 -14.84
CA VAL A 217 -8.22 -15.25 -15.80
C VAL A 217 -7.34 -15.85 -16.91
N VAL A 218 -6.39 -15.08 -17.44
CA VAL A 218 -5.46 -15.57 -18.47
C VAL A 218 -4.56 -16.69 -17.92
N SER A 219 -4.00 -16.51 -16.72
CA SER A 219 -3.13 -17.52 -16.10
C SER A 219 -3.87 -18.81 -15.71
N SER A 220 -5.16 -18.75 -15.39
CA SER A 220 -5.99 -19.93 -15.09
C SER A 220 -6.48 -20.66 -16.34
N ALA A 221 -6.91 -19.92 -17.38
CA ALA A 221 -7.44 -20.50 -18.62
C ALA A 221 -6.34 -21.10 -19.51
N ALA A 222 -5.18 -20.46 -19.57
CA ALA A 222 -4.14 -20.83 -20.52
C ALA A 222 -3.41 -22.14 -20.20
N THR A 223 -3.12 -22.91 -21.24
CA THR A 223 -2.26 -24.11 -21.20
C THR A 223 -0.81 -23.82 -21.55
N GLY A 224 -0.55 -22.81 -22.39
CA GLY A 224 0.78 -22.46 -22.86
C GLY A 224 1.63 -21.71 -21.84
N VAL A 225 2.95 -21.83 -21.96
CA VAL A 225 3.95 -21.13 -21.12
C VAL A 225 3.88 -19.61 -21.33
N ALA A 226 3.83 -19.15 -22.59
CA ALA A 226 3.84 -17.72 -22.90
C ALA A 226 2.61 -16.97 -22.37
N PRO A 227 1.36 -17.45 -22.54
CA PRO A 227 0.19 -16.76 -21.97
C PRO A 227 0.18 -16.74 -20.44
N ARG A 228 0.67 -17.81 -19.78
CA ARG A 228 0.76 -17.83 -18.30
C ARG A 228 1.75 -16.80 -17.77
N TYR A 229 2.88 -16.64 -18.45
CA TYR A 229 3.86 -15.62 -18.11
C TYR A 229 3.36 -14.21 -18.41
N PHE A 230 2.63 -14.02 -19.51
CA PHE A 230 1.93 -12.76 -19.78
C PHE A 230 0.91 -12.42 -18.68
N GLY A 231 0.12 -13.40 -18.23
CA GLY A 231 -0.78 -13.21 -17.09
C GLY A 231 -0.03 -12.80 -15.81
N ALA A 232 1.15 -13.37 -15.55
CA ALA A 232 2.03 -12.98 -14.44
C ALA A 232 2.53 -11.53 -14.55
N MET A 233 2.88 -11.09 -15.76
CA MET A 233 3.31 -9.70 -16.04
C MET A 233 2.22 -8.67 -15.81
N VAL A 234 0.96 -9.03 -16.06
CA VAL A 234 -0.18 -8.11 -15.89
C VAL A 234 -0.73 -8.17 -14.46
N MET A 235 -0.76 -9.37 -13.85
CA MET A 235 -1.38 -9.54 -12.54
C MET A 235 -0.60 -8.85 -11.42
N LEU A 236 0.73 -9.02 -11.35
CA LEU A 236 1.53 -8.46 -10.24
C LEU A 236 1.40 -6.93 -10.17
N PRO A 237 1.61 -6.19 -11.27
CA PRO A 237 1.44 -4.74 -11.26
C PRO A 237 0.04 -4.29 -10.85
N GLY A 238 -1.00 -4.98 -11.34
CA GLY A 238 -2.38 -4.67 -11.03
C GLY A 238 -2.71 -4.84 -9.54
N ILE A 239 -2.31 -5.96 -8.96
CA ILE A 239 -2.58 -6.32 -7.57
C ILE A 239 -1.89 -5.33 -6.61
N TYR A 240 -0.60 -5.09 -6.84
CA TYR A 240 0.21 -4.21 -6.00
C TYR A 240 -0.28 -2.76 -6.03
N THR A 241 -0.57 -2.26 -7.23
CA THR A 241 -1.07 -0.90 -7.42
C THR A 241 -2.47 -0.74 -6.82
N GLY A 242 -3.35 -1.72 -7.03
CA GLY A 242 -4.71 -1.74 -6.50
C GLY A 242 -4.76 -1.74 -4.96
N PHE A 243 -3.89 -2.52 -4.31
CA PHE A 243 -3.79 -2.52 -2.85
C PHE A 243 -3.27 -1.19 -2.28
N ASN A 244 -2.19 -0.65 -2.86
CA ASN A 244 -1.65 0.64 -2.42
C ASN A 244 -2.68 1.76 -2.57
N MET A 245 -3.40 1.82 -3.70
CA MET A 245 -4.42 2.86 -3.92
C MET A 245 -5.62 2.67 -2.98
N SER A 246 -6.02 1.43 -2.69
CA SER A 246 -7.08 1.12 -1.71
C SER A 246 -6.75 1.62 -0.30
N MET A 247 -5.48 1.49 0.12
CA MET A 247 -5.03 2.04 1.41
C MET A 247 -5.07 3.57 1.43
N VAL A 248 -4.62 4.20 0.34
CA VAL A 248 -4.67 5.67 0.20
C VAL A 248 -6.11 6.17 0.18
N TRP A 249 -7.03 5.46 -0.48
CA TRP A 249 -8.44 5.82 -0.53
C TRP A 249 -9.11 5.71 0.84
N THR A 250 -8.77 4.68 1.63
CA THR A 250 -9.21 4.56 3.03
C THR A 250 -8.78 5.77 3.86
N ALA A 251 -7.50 6.16 3.77
CA ALA A 251 -6.95 7.28 4.54
C ALA A 251 -7.57 8.64 4.17
N ASN A 252 -8.00 8.82 2.91
CA ASN A 252 -8.63 10.04 2.44
C ASN A 252 -10.14 10.09 2.71
N THR A 253 -10.81 8.94 2.76
CA THR A 253 -12.26 8.88 2.98
C THR A 253 -12.62 9.16 4.44
N ILE A 254 -11.83 8.66 5.39
CA ILE A 254 -12.05 8.88 6.82
C ILE A 254 -11.21 10.07 7.25
N TYR A 255 -11.76 11.27 7.08
CA TYR A 255 -11.04 12.52 7.26
C TYR A 255 -11.00 13.03 8.71
N ARG A 256 -12.05 12.83 9.50
CA ARG A 256 -12.15 13.29 10.91
C ARG A 256 -12.92 12.29 11.79
N PRO A 257 -12.62 12.20 13.10
CA PRO A 257 -11.43 12.68 13.82
C PRO A 257 -10.15 11.90 13.45
N ALA A 258 -8.97 12.48 13.66
CA ALA A 258 -7.69 11.83 13.33
C ALA A 258 -7.49 10.45 14.00
N ALA A 259 -7.96 10.30 15.25
CA ALA A 259 -7.97 9.02 15.96
C ALA A 259 -8.79 7.95 15.21
N LYS A 260 -9.96 8.32 14.67
CA LYS A 260 -10.81 7.43 13.87
C LYS A 260 -10.12 7.05 12.55
N ARG A 261 -9.44 8.00 11.88
CA ARG A 261 -8.68 7.72 10.65
C ARG A 261 -7.52 6.74 10.89
N ALA A 262 -6.71 6.98 11.92
CA ALA A 262 -5.59 6.10 12.26
C ALA A 262 -6.10 4.70 12.64
N ALA A 263 -7.15 4.62 13.46
CA ALA A 263 -7.81 3.37 13.81
C ALA A 263 -8.36 2.66 12.56
N ALA A 264 -8.94 3.38 11.59
CA ALA A 264 -9.45 2.81 10.35
C ALA A 264 -8.35 2.16 9.50
N VAL A 265 -7.27 2.90 9.26
CA VAL A 265 -6.15 2.40 8.44
C VAL A 265 -5.51 1.19 9.12
N ALA A 266 -5.33 1.24 10.45
CA ALA A 266 -4.78 0.13 11.22
C ALA A 266 -5.71 -1.09 11.22
N PHE A 267 -7.01 -0.88 11.45
CA PHE A 267 -8.02 -1.95 11.44
C PHE A 267 -8.13 -2.60 10.07
N ASN A 268 -8.23 -1.80 8.99
CA ASN A 268 -8.31 -2.32 7.62
C ASN A 268 -7.04 -3.09 7.26
N ASN A 269 -5.86 -2.62 7.65
CA ASN A 269 -4.61 -3.34 7.45
C ASN A 269 -4.57 -4.67 8.24
N ALA A 270 -5.00 -4.66 9.51
CA ALA A 270 -5.07 -5.86 10.33
C ALA A 270 -6.01 -6.92 9.73
N VAL A 271 -7.22 -6.53 9.32
CA VAL A 271 -8.18 -7.43 8.65
C VAL A 271 -7.60 -7.92 7.33
N SER A 272 -6.92 -7.06 6.57
CA SER A 272 -6.28 -7.45 5.32
C SER A 272 -5.20 -8.52 5.50
N THR A 273 -4.48 -8.51 6.63
CA THR A 273 -3.43 -9.49 6.91
C THR A 273 -4.01 -10.90 7.14
N LEU A 274 -5.27 -11.01 7.59
CA LEU A 274 -5.96 -12.31 7.73
C LEU A 274 -6.04 -13.07 6.40
N SER A 275 -5.98 -12.38 5.26
CA SER A 275 -6.00 -13.03 3.96
C SER A 275 -4.79 -13.94 3.71
N SER A 276 -3.66 -13.65 4.37
CA SER A 276 -2.43 -14.43 4.23
C SER A 276 -2.55 -15.82 4.88
N ILE A 277 -3.44 -15.98 5.86
CA ILE A 277 -3.65 -17.24 6.58
C ILE A 277 -4.20 -18.29 5.62
N TYR A 278 -5.34 -18.03 4.98
CA TYR A 278 -5.91 -18.97 4.02
C TYR A 278 -5.17 -18.96 2.67
N GLY A 279 -4.52 -17.84 2.32
CA GLY A 279 -3.61 -17.71 1.18
C GLY A 279 -2.58 -18.84 1.12
N SER A 280 -2.09 -19.28 2.29
CA SER A 280 -1.10 -20.35 2.40
C SER A 280 -1.66 -21.75 2.07
N TYR A 281 -2.97 -21.96 2.23
CA TYR A 281 -3.64 -23.22 1.92
C TYR A 281 -4.12 -23.34 0.47
N LEU A 282 -4.12 -22.22 -0.28
CA LEU A 282 -4.61 -22.16 -1.66
C LEU A 282 -3.66 -22.79 -2.68
N TYR A 283 -2.39 -23.02 -2.34
CA TYR A 283 -1.36 -23.54 -3.24
C TYR A 283 -0.85 -24.94 -2.84
N PRO A 284 -1.71 -25.98 -2.81
CA PRO A 284 -1.26 -27.34 -2.50
C PRO A 284 -0.38 -27.90 -3.63
N SER A 285 0.66 -28.66 -3.27
CA SER A 285 1.63 -29.25 -4.22
C SER A 285 0.97 -30.12 -5.30
N HIS A 286 -0.16 -30.77 -4.99
CA HIS A 286 -0.93 -31.60 -5.92
C HIS A 286 -1.66 -30.81 -7.01
N ALA A 287 -1.86 -29.49 -6.83
CA ALA A 287 -2.53 -28.63 -7.82
C ALA A 287 -1.54 -27.96 -8.80
N ALA A 288 -0.24 -28.23 -8.65
CA ALA A 288 0.76 -27.82 -9.62
C ALA A 288 0.53 -28.53 -10.97
N PRO A 289 0.84 -27.92 -12.12
CA PRO A 289 1.41 -26.58 -12.33
C PRO A 289 0.37 -25.48 -12.59
N ARG A 290 -0.92 -25.84 -12.57
CA ARG A 290 -2.00 -24.93 -13.03
C ARG A 290 -2.58 -24.07 -11.91
N PHE A 291 -2.57 -24.53 -10.66
CA PHE A 291 -3.09 -23.82 -9.49
C PHE A 291 -4.45 -23.12 -9.73
N VAL A 292 -5.35 -23.75 -10.51
CA VAL A 292 -6.59 -23.11 -11.01
C VAL A 292 -7.46 -22.58 -9.87
N LEU A 293 -7.55 -23.36 -8.78
CA LEU A 293 -8.30 -22.97 -7.58
C LEU A 293 -7.73 -21.71 -6.93
N ALA A 294 -6.40 -21.60 -6.85
CA ALA A 294 -5.75 -20.42 -6.27
C ALA A 294 -6.02 -19.17 -7.11
N PHE A 295 -5.87 -19.31 -8.43
CA PHE A 295 -6.11 -18.22 -9.37
C PHE A 295 -7.58 -17.80 -9.42
N SER A 296 -8.53 -18.74 -9.35
CA SER A 296 -9.96 -18.41 -9.36
C SER A 296 -10.41 -17.73 -8.07
N VAL A 297 -9.89 -18.16 -6.91
CA VAL A 297 -10.17 -17.49 -5.63
C VAL A 297 -9.59 -16.07 -5.61
N ASN A 298 -8.34 -15.89 -6.07
CA ASN A 298 -7.74 -14.56 -6.17
C ASN A 298 -8.48 -13.67 -7.18
N ALA A 299 -8.92 -14.22 -8.32
CA ALA A 299 -9.78 -13.52 -9.27
C ALA A 299 -11.12 -13.09 -8.63
N GLY A 300 -11.77 -13.98 -7.88
CA GLY A 300 -13.00 -13.68 -7.16
C GLY A 300 -12.82 -12.58 -6.11
N MET A 301 -11.68 -12.59 -5.40
CA MET A 301 -11.34 -11.57 -4.41
C MET A 301 -11.00 -10.21 -5.05
N ALA A 302 -10.30 -10.21 -6.18
CA ALA A 302 -10.09 -9.01 -6.99
C ALA A 302 -11.42 -8.44 -7.52
N PHE A 303 -12.31 -9.31 -8.01
CA PHE A 303 -13.64 -8.91 -8.46
C PHE A 303 -14.50 -8.34 -7.32
N MET A 304 -14.47 -8.97 -6.15
CA MET A 304 -15.11 -8.45 -4.94
C MET A 304 -14.59 -7.04 -4.60
N ALA A 305 -13.28 -6.81 -4.68
CA ALA A 305 -12.69 -5.50 -4.44
C ALA A 305 -13.16 -4.46 -5.48
N ILE A 306 -13.30 -4.84 -6.75
CA ILE A 306 -13.86 -3.97 -7.81
C ILE A 306 -15.31 -3.62 -7.51
N VAL A 307 -16.16 -4.62 -7.18
CA VAL A 307 -17.57 -4.38 -6.85
C VAL A 307 -17.69 -3.50 -5.62
N ALA A 308 -16.94 -3.78 -4.55
CA ALA A 308 -16.93 -2.95 -3.35
C ALA A 308 -16.44 -1.52 -3.65
N SER A 309 -15.44 -1.36 -4.52
CA SER A 309 -14.94 -0.04 -4.97
C SER A 309 -16.00 0.73 -5.74
N THR A 310 -16.74 0.06 -6.64
CA THR A 310 -17.84 0.70 -7.38
C THR A 310 -18.99 1.10 -6.45
N ALA A 311 -19.35 0.24 -5.49
CA ALA A 311 -20.36 0.56 -4.48
C ALA A 311 -19.92 1.76 -3.64
N LEU A 312 -18.65 1.79 -3.21
CA LEU A 312 -18.09 2.92 -2.47
C LEU A 312 -18.17 4.22 -3.27
N HIS A 313 -17.82 4.19 -4.57
CA HIS A 313 -17.91 5.36 -5.43
C HIS A 313 -19.34 5.94 -5.49
N PHE A 314 -20.37 5.09 -5.63
CA PHE A 314 -21.76 5.54 -5.61
C PHE A 314 -22.19 6.07 -4.23
N VAL A 315 -21.76 5.43 -3.15
CA VAL A 315 -22.04 5.90 -1.78
C VAL A 315 -21.40 7.26 -1.54
N LEU A 316 -20.12 7.44 -1.88
CA LEU A 316 -19.41 8.72 -1.73
C LEU A 316 -20.01 9.82 -2.60
N LYS A 317 -20.43 9.50 -3.84
CA LYS A 317 -21.13 10.45 -4.71
C LYS A 317 -22.49 10.87 -4.12
N ARG A 318 -23.20 9.94 -3.49
CA ARG A 318 -24.47 10.24 -2.79
C ARG A 318 -24.24 11.11 -1.56
N GLU A 319 -23.22 10.83 -0.75
CA GLU A 319 -22.88 11.64 0.42
C GLU A 319 -22.39 13.04 0.02
N ASN A 320 -21.56 13.16 -1.03
CA ASN A 320 -21.18 14.46 -1.58
C ASN A 320 -22.39 15.27 -2.06
N ARG A 321 -23.40 14.63 -2.64
CA ARG A 321 -24.65 15.32 -3.02
C ARG A 321 -25.44 15.80 -1.80
N LYS A 322 -25.50 15.01 -0.72
CA LYS A 322 -26.15 15.42 0.53
C LYS A 322 -25.43 16.59 1.18
N LEU A 323 -24.09 16.59 1.17
CA LEU A 323 -23.28 17.70 1.67
C LEU A 323 -23.54 18.97 0.87
N ALA A 324 -23.57 18.89 -0.47
CA ALA A 324 -23.89 20.03 -1.31
C ALA A 324 -25.31 20.60 -1.05
N LEU A 325 -26.29 19.74 -0.77
CA LEU A 325 -27.64 20.18 -0.42
C LEU A 325 -27.67 20.88 0.96
N ARG A 326 -26.95 20.35 1.95
CA ARG A 326 -26.83 20.98 3.28
C ARG A 326 -26.11 22.32 3.22
N ASP A 327 -25.10 22.43 2.36
CA ASP A 327 -24.39 23.69 2.13
C ASP A 327 -25.34 24.73 1.52
N GLN A 328 -26.17 24.33 0.55
CA GLN A 328 -27.21 25.21 -0.02
C GLN A 328 -28.29 25.61 1.00
N GLU A 329 -28.73 24.69 1.86
CA GLU A 329 -29.69 24.98 2.93
C GLU A 329 -29.11 25.97 3.95
N ALA A 330 -27.84 25.81 4.34
CA ALA A 330 -27.19 26.72 5.28
C ALA A 330 -26.88 28.10 4.66
N GLU A 331 -26.59 28.19 3.37
CA GLU A 331 -26.52 29.47 2.64
C GLU A 331 -27.89 30.18 2.61
N ASN A 332 -28.99 29.42 2.39
CA ASN A 332 -30.35 29.97 2.42
C ASN A 332 -30.78 30.46 3.81
N ASP A 333 -30.31 29.82 4.88
CA ASP A 333 -30.57 30.22 6.27
C ASP A 333 -29.68 31.40 6.74
N GLY A 334 -28.88 32.01 5.85
CA GLY A 334 -28.03 33.16 6.16
C GLY A 334 -26.80 32.81 7.02
N ARG A 335 -26.46 31.53 7.17
CA ARG A 335 -25.20 31.11 7.81
C ARG A 335 -24.10 31.16 6.76
N THR A 336 -23.21 32.15 6.85
CA THR A 336 -22.02 32.24 5.98
C THR A 336 -21.14 31.00 6.15
N ILE A 337 -21.23 30.08 5.20
CA ILE A 337 -20.26 29.01 5.02
C ILE A 337 -19.08 29.65 4.27
N LEU A 338 -17.89 29.63 4.88
CA LEU A 338 -16.67 30.13 4.23
C LEU A 338 -16.46 29.36 2.92
N VAL A 339 -16.63 30.07 1.79
CA VAL A 339 -16.39 29.56 0.43
C VAL A 339 -15.01 28.90 0.37
N GLY A 340 -14.99 27.59 0.14
CA GLY A 340 -13.75 26.80 -0.03
C GLY A 340 -13.32 25.92 1.16
N LYS A 341 -14.06 25.88 2.28
CA LYS A 341 -13.75 25.03 3.45
C LYS A 341 -14.71 23.85 3.69
N GLY A 342 -15.58 23.51 2.73
CA GLY A 342 -16.44 22.32 2.81
C GLY A 342 -15.67 21.04 2.48
N PHE A 343 -15.63 20.07 3.39
CA PHE A 343 -15.06 18.74 3.11
C PHE A 343 -15.86 18.05 2.01
N ARG A 344 -15.16 17.57 0.97
CA ARG A 344 -15.73 16.72 -0.08
C ARG A 344 -14.97 15.42 -0.14
N TYR A 345 -15.70 14.31 -0.23
CA TYR A 345 -15.08 13.01 -0.47
C TYR A 345 -14.41 13.00 -1.84
N LEU A 346 -13.16 12.53 -1.89
CA LEU A 346 -12.49 12.24 -3.15
C LEU A 346 -13.12 10.98 -3.75
N VAL A 347 -13.76 11.17 -4.90
CA VAL A 347 -14.55 10.16 -5.60
C VAL A 347 -13.67 9.29 -6.49
#